data_AF-A0A7V4MSC3-F1
#
_entry.id   AF-A0A7V4MSC3-F1
#
_cell.length_a   1.000
_cell.length_b   1.000
_cell.length_c   1.000
_cell.angle_alpha   90.00
_cell.angle_beta   90.00
_cell.angle_gamma   90.00
#
_symmetry.space_group_name_H-M   'P 1'
#
loop_
_entity.id
_entity.type
_entity.pdbx_description
1 polymer ?
#
loop_
_entity_poly.entity_id
_entity_poly.type
_entity_poly.pdbx_seq_one_letter_code
_entity_poly.pdbx_strand_id
1 'polypeptide(L)'
;MKITPRQRMLNAYRGVFSDRYPVAPEFWYYYPAKVVGVDMIQFAKEVPFHIALKKTFEKFGCEGWGIAFCNVPNEKVTSKTKEKWTDENTLQTTTVVSTPKGKIQCSSVMTRDEPGWVIERFIKDRSRDIDAWACSSLGGEPEKMDCSPLHKAMEEVGESFLLEAWLGVPFFDFYAGAREGGFEEAVYDFLDEKFRPKLMKLREEYVDFLLRIVRRLCNATSIESFCIGCS
;
A
#
# COMPACT_ATOMS: atom_id res chain seq x y z
N MET A 1 -1.60 -4.12 35.65
CA MET A 1 -1.15 -4.61 34.32
C MET A 1 -0.50 -3.43 33.60
N LYS A 2 0.68 -3.58 32.99
CA LYS A 2 1.33 -2.48 32.26
C LYS A 2 0.67 -2.37 30.87
N ILE A 3 0.11 -1.20 30.53
CA ILE A 3 -0.49 -0.97 29.21
C ILE A 3 0.64 -0.89 28.17
N THR A 4 0.55 -1.69 27.12
CA THR A 4 1.57 -1.76 26.05
C THR A 4 1.43 -0.60 25.06
N PRO A 5 2.48 -0.28 24.28
CA PRO A 5 2.37 0.70 23.20
C PRO A 5 1.22 0.41 22.22
N ARG A 6 1.10 -0.86 21.80
CA ARG A 6 -0.02 -1.34 20.98
C ARG A 6 -1.38 -1.07 21.63
N GLN A 7 -1.56 -1.43 22.90
CA GLN A 7 -2.84 -1.23 23.60
C GLN A 7 -3.17 0.25 23.78
N ARG A 8 -2.18 1.12 24.00
CA ARG A 8 -2.40 2.58 24.06
C ARG A 8 -2.97 3.13 22.75
N MET A 9 -2.46 2.68 21.61
CA MET A 9 -2.96 3.07 20.29
C MET A 9 -4.41 2.58 20.07
N LEU A 10 -4.69 1.31 20.36
CA LEU A 10 -6.05 0.76 20.25
C LEU A 10 -7.06 1.50 21.14
N ASN A 11 -6.66 1.82 22.36
CA ASN A 11 -7.49 2.58 23.29
C ASN A 11 -7.78 3.98 22.74
N ALA A 12 -6.78 4.66 22.17
CA ALA A 12 -6.98 5.97 21.57
C ALA A 12 -7.98 5.92 20.40
N TYR A 13 -7.90 4.90 19.54
CA TYR A 13 -8.88 4.70 18.45
C TYR A 13 -10.30 4.44 18.98
N ARG A 14 -10.43 3.80 20.14
CA ARG A 14 -11.71 3.49 20.79
C ARG A 14 -12.23 4.64 21.66
N GLY A 15 -11.51 5.76 21.77
CA GLY A 15 -11.86 6.84 22.69
C GLY A 15 -11.75 6.46 24.17
N VAL A 16 -10.96 5.42 24.49
CA VAL A 16 -10.74 4.93 25.85
C VAL A 16 -9.44 5.51 26.39
N PHE A 17 -9.46 6.06 27.61
CA PHE A 17 -8.26 6.55 28.25
C PHE A 17 -7.34 5.38 28.67
N SER A 18 -6.03 5.53 28.46
CA SER A 18 -5.03 4.57 28.93
C SER A 18 -4.43 5.03 30.26
N ASP A 19 -3.12 5.08 30.37
CA ASP A 19 -2.33 5.66 31.46
C ASP A 19 -1.64 6.98 31.03
N ARG A 20 -1.51 7.20 29.71
CA ARG A 20 -1.08 8.45 29.07
C ARG A 20 -1.60 8.51 27.62
N TYR A 21 -1.52 9.68 27.00
CA TYR A 21 -1.78 9.83 25.57
C TYR A 21 -0.67 9.14 24.75
N PRO A 22 -1.00 8.35 23.72
CA PRO A 22 0.01 7.78 22.84
C PRO A 22 0.65 8.89 21.99
N VAL A 23 1.96 8.79 21.79
CA VAL A 23 2.69 9.63 20.84
C VAL A 23 3.20 8.73 19.73
N ALA A 24 2.62 8.87 18.54
CA ALA A 24 2.89 8.01 17.39
C ALA A 24 3.30 8.85 16.16
N PRO A 25 4.58 9.26 16.07
CA PRO A 25 5.10 9.94 14.91
C PRO A 25 5.05 9.03 13.67
N GLU A 26 4.80 9.63 12.52
CA GLU A 26 4.70 8.91 11.25
C GLU A 26 6.12 8.72 10.65
N PHE A 27 6.80 7.64 11.01
CA PHE A 27 8.21 7.47 10.66
C PHE A 27 8.47 7.00 9.21
N TRP A 28 7.53 6.29 8.60
CA TRP A 28 7.59 5.71 7.24
C TRP A 28 8.98 5.25 6.77
N TYR A 29 9.66 6.01 5.90
CA TYR A 29 10.84 5.54 5.17
C TYR A 29 12.16 6.09 5.72
N TYR A 30 12.32 7.42 5.80
CA TYR A 30 13.62 8.04 6.14
C TYR A 30 14.16 7.65 7.51
N TYR A 31 13.33 7.74 8.55
CA TYR A 31 13.79 7.40 9.90
C TYR A 31 14.07 5.90 10.04
N PRO A 32 13.19 4.99 9.60
CA PRO A 32 13.46 3.57 9.72
C PRO A 32 14.66 3.10 8.91
N ALA A 33 14.87 3.59 7.69
CA ALA A 33 16.06 3.28 6.89
C ALA A 33 17.36 3.70 7.62
N LYS A 34 17.37 4.91 8.18
CA LYS A 34 18.51 5.40 8.98
C LYS A 34 18.72 4.60 10.26
N VAL A 35 17.65 4.13 10.90
CA VAL A 35 17.73 3.30 12.12
C VAL A 35 18.29 1.91 11.82
N VAL A 36 17.91 1.29 10.70
CA VAL A 36 18.44 -0.01 10.30
C VAL A 36 19.82 0.08 9.62
N GLY A 37 20.22 1.27 9.16
CA GLY A 37 21.56 1.55 8.65
C GLY A 37 21.77 1.16 7.19
N VAL A 38 20.74 1.31 6.34
CA VAL A 38 20.79 0.95 4.91
C VAL A 38 20.34 2.12 4.03
N ASP A 39 20.72 2.09 2.76
CA ASP A 39 20.25 3.06 1.75
C ASP A 39 18.78 2.79 1.32
N MET A 40 18.14 3.73 0.63
CA MET A 40 16.72 3.61 0.26
C MET A 40 16.41 2.47 -0.71
N ILE A 41 17.35 2.11 -1.58
CA ILE A 41 17.18 0.97 -2.50
C ILE A 41 17.19 -0.33 -1.71
N GLN A 42 18.17 -0.51 -0.82
CA GLN A 42 18.24 -1.67 0.05
C GLN A 42 17.04 -1.73 1.00
N PHE A 43 16.65 -0.58 1.57
CA PHE A 43 15.50 -0.48 2.46
C PHE A 43 14.22 -1.01 1.81
N ALA A 44 13.92 -0.54 0.60
CA ALA A 44 12.69 -0.90 -0.09
C ALA A 44 12.64 -2.35 -0.58
N LYS A 45 13.80 -2.96 -0.89
CA LYS A 45 13.87 -4.29 -1.51
C LYS A 45 14.09 -5.42 -0.53
N GLU A 46 14.83 -5.18 0.54
CA GLU A 46 15.35 -6.25 1.41
C GLU A 46 14.80 -6.20 2.83
N VAL A 47 14.37 -5.03 3.30
CA VAL A 47 13.96 -4.85 4.70
C VAL A 47 12.45 -5.03 4.85
N PRO A 48 11.97 -6.03 5.62
CA PRO A 48 10.56 -6.12 5.95
C PRO A 48 10.11 -4.86 6.71
N PHE A 49 9.15 -4.15 6.15
CA PHE A 49 8.79 -2.80 6.59
C PHE A 49 8.38 -2.74 8.08
N HIS A 50 7.56 -3.70 8.53
CA HIS A 50 7.11 -3.79 9.93
C HIS A 50 8.25 -4.02 10.92
N ILE A 51 9.33 -4.69 10.51
CA ILE A 51 10.53 -4.88 11.34
C ILE A 51 11.32 -3.58 11.50
N ALA A 52 11.44 -2.80 10.42
CA ALA A 52 12.09 -1.50 10.50
C ALA A 52 11.32 -0.53 11.40
N LEU A 53 9.99 -0.50 11.27
CA LEU A 53 9.12 0.28 12.15
C LEU A 53 9.24 -0.16 13.61
N LYS A 54 9.21 -1.47 13.88
CA LYS A 54 9.41 -2.01 15.24
C LYS A 54 10.69 -1.46 15.88
N LYS A 55 11.83 -1.60 15.20
CA LYS A 55 13.13 -1.10 15.67
C LYS A 55 13.11 0.41 15.92
N THR A 56 12.38 1.15 15.08
CA THR A 56 12.30 2.61 15.17
C THR A 56 11.49 3.06 16.38
N PHE A 57 10.29 2.52 16.56
CA PHE A 57 9.44 2.84 17.72
C PHE A 57 10.11 2.46 19.04
N GLU A 58 10.76 1.28 19.09
CA GLU A 58 11.52 0.84 20.26
C GLU A 58 12.72 1.76 20.56
N LYS A 59 13.47 2.19 19.54
CA LYS A 59 14.60 3.11 19.71
C LYS A 59 14.19 4.45 20.32
N PHE A 60 13.04 5.00 19.89
CA PHE A 60 12.56 6.29 20.37
C PHE A 60 11.63 6.20 21.59
N GLY A 61 11.30 4.99 22.03
CA GLY A 61 10.45 4.77 23.21
C GLY A 61 9.04 5.34 23.07
N CYS A 62 8.52 5.35 21.84
CA CYS A 62 7.23 5.93 21.50
C CYS A 62 6.24 4.85 21.05
N GLU A 63 4.96 5.21 21.04
CA GLU A 63 3.92 4.40 20.41
C GLU A 63 4.00 4.56 18.89
N GLY A 64 3.16 3.82 18.17
CA GLY A 64 3.22 3.81 16.73
C GLY A 64 2.08 3.04 16.12
N TRP A 65 1.86 3.31 14.84
CA TRP A 65 1.12 2.43 13.97
C TRP A 65 1.98 2.11 12.76
N GLY A 66 1.65 1.01 12.09
CA GLY A 66 2.30 0.61 10.85
C GLY A 66 1.40 -0.35 10.11
N ILE A 67 1.78 -0.68 8.88
CA ILE A 67 0.91 -1.45 7.99
C ILE A 67 1.59 -2.73 7.54
N ALA A 68 0.76 -3.74 7.30
CA ALA A 68 1.13 -4.95 6.58
C ALA A 68 0.15 -5.22 5.44
N PHE A 69 0.63 -5.94 4.45
CA PHE A 69 -0.06 -6.16 3.18
C PHE A 69 -0.34 -7.65 2.99
N CYS A 70 -1.47 -7.96 2.35
CA CYS A 70 -1.75 -9.27 1.82
C CYS A 70 -1.99 -9.16 0.32
N ASN A 71 -1.41 -10.08 -0.44
CA ASN A 71 -1.56 -10.08 -1.89
C ASN A 71 -2.83 -10.82 -2.30
N VAL A 72 -3.69 -10.15 -3.06
CA VAL A 72 -4.84 -10.79 -3.69
C VAL A 72 -4.39 -11.50 -4.97
N PRO A 73 -4.54 -12.84 -5.08
CA PRO A 73 -4.11 -13.56 -6.28
C PRO A 73 -5.01 -13.21 -7.48
N ASN A 74 -4.40 -13.14 -8.66
CA ASN A 74 -5.10 -12.91 -9.92
C ASN A 74 -4.49 -13.79 -11.03
N GLU A 75 -5.05 -14.99 -11.22
CA GLU A 75 -4.53 -16.00 -12.15
C GLU A 75 -4.61 -15.58 -13.63
N LYS A 76 -5.43 -14.57 -13.95
CA LYS A 76 -5.62 -14.07 -15.33
C LYS A 76 -4.52 -13.10 -15.75
N VAL A 77 -3.64 -12.72 -14.83
CA VAL A 77 -2.71 -11.60 -15.00
C VAL A 77 -1.29 -12.10 -14.80
N THR A 78 -0.40 -11.64 -15.68
CA THR A 78 1.04 -11.90 -15.55
C THR A 78 1.78 -10.58 -15.55
N SER A 79 2.81 -10.47 -14.70
CA SER A 79 3.67 -9.31 -14.61
C SER A 79 5.12 -9.69 -14.90
N LYS A 80 5.82 -8.86 -15.67
CA LYS A 80 7.27 -8.94 -15.83
C LYS A 80 7.89 -7.62 -15.39
N THR A 81 8.85 -7.71 -14.49
CA THR A 81 9.60 -6.55 -14.01
C THR A 81 11.02 -6.61 -14.55
N LYS A 82 11.50 -5.48 -15.06
CA LYS A 82 12.89 -5.28 -15.48
C LYS A 82 13.48 -4.15 -14.68
N GLU A 83 14.65 -4.40 -14.11
CA GLU A 83 15.44 -3.40 -13.41
C GLU A 83 16.61 -2.96 -14.29
N LYS A 84 16.94 -1.67 -14.22
CA LYS A 84 18.06 -1.06 -14.93
C LYS A 84 18.67 0.03 -14.06
N TRP A 85 19.95 -0.10 -13.75
CA TRP A 85 20.75 1.00 -13.22
C TRP A 85 20.95 2.05 -14.32
N THR A 86 20.53 3.29 -14.06
CA THR A 86 20.76 4.42 -14.98
C THR A 86 22.10 5.09 -14.72
N ASP A 87 22.60 4.94 -13.48
CA ASP A 87 23.91 5.35 -12.99
C ASP A 87 24.23 4.52 -11.72
N GLU A 88 25.25 4.92 -10.94
CA GLU A 88 25.69 4.23 -9.72
C GLU A 88 24.72 4.31 -8.52
N ASN A 89 23.81 5.29 -8.54
CA ASN A 89 22.93 5.64 -7.42
C ASN A 89 21.45 5.48 -7.74
N THR A 90 21.09 5.33 -9.01
CA THR A 90 19.70 5.37 -9.48
C THR A 90 19.28 4.07 -10.14
N LEU A 91 18.24 3.44 -9.59
CA LEU A 91 17.63 2.22 -10.09
C LEU A 91 16.26 2.53 -10.70
N GLN A 92 16.11 2.27 -12.00
CA GLN A 92 14.82 2.32 -12.68
C GLN A 92 14.22 0.92 -12.75
N THR A 93 12.93 0.82 -12.42
CA THR A 93 12.15 -0.41 -12.49
C THR A 93 10.98 -0.20 -13.45
N THR A 94 10.89 -1.04 -14.47
CA THR A 94 9.75 -1.05 -15.40
C THR A 94 8.98 -2.36 -15.24
N THR A 95 7.69 -2.25 -15.01
CA THR A 95 6.77 -3.39 -14.89
C THR A 95 5.79 -3.40 -16.04
N VAL A 96 5.76 -4.51 -16.77
CA VAL A 96 4.77 -4.77 -17.84
C VAL A 96 3.77 -5.80 -17.32
N VAL A 97 2.50 -5.45 -17.38
CA VAL A 97 1.39 -6.31 -16.98
C VAL A 97 0.61 -6.73 -18.22
N SER A 98 0.40 -8.04 -18.37
CA SER A 98 -0.43 -8.62 -19.44
C SER A 98 -1.72 -9.15 -18.85
N THR A 99 -2.85 -8.69 -19.40
CA THR A 99 -4.20 -9.10 -19.01
C THR A 99 -4.99 -9.55 -20.26
N PRO A 100 -6.15 -10.22 -20.10
CA PRO A 100 -7.04 -10.53 -21.22
C PRO A 100 -7.61 -9.28 -21.93
N LYS A 101 -7.51 -8.10 -21.31
CA LYS A 101 -8.00 -6.82 -21.86
C LYS A 101 -6.92 -5.99 -22.54
N GLY A 102 -5.67 -6.44 -22.50
CA GLY A 102 -4.54 -5.73 -23.10
C GLY A 102 -3.31 -5.75 -22.21
N LYS A 103 -2.25 -5.12 -22.72
CA LYS A 103 -0.97 -4.93 -22.02
C LYS A 103 -0.83 -3.48 -21.59
N ILE A 104 -0.42 -3.27 -20.36
CA ILE A 104 -0.12 -1.97 -19.76
C ILE A 104 1.26 -2.05 -19.11
N GLN A 105 1.90 -0.91 -18.91
CA GLN A 105 3.19 -0.85 -18.24
C GLN A 105 3.26 0.37 -17.32
N CYS A 106 4.15 0.33 -16.34
CA CYS A 106 4.53 1.49 -15.54
C CYS A 106 6.04 1.46 -15.31
N SER A 107 6.59 2.60 -14.92
CA SER A 107 7.99 2.72 -14.53
C SER A 107 8.11 3.58 -13.27
N SER A 108 8.98 3.18 -12.37
CA SER A 108 9.39 3.94 -11.20
C SER A 108 10.91 4.05 -11.14
N VAL A 109 11.38 5.01 -10.35
CA VAL A 109 12.80 5.20 -10.07
C VAL A 109 13.01 5.31 -8.58
N MET A 110 14.15 4.82 -8.11
CA MET A 110 14.62 4.92 -6.73
C MET A 110 16.07 5.38 -6.74
N THR A 111 16.47 6.17 -5.74
CA THR A 111 17.88 6.48 -5.51
C THR A 111 18.34 5.89 -4.19
N ARG A 112 19.64 5.90 -3.91
CA ARG A 112 20.17 5.52 -2.60
C ARG A 112 19.69 6.44 -1.47
N ASP A 113 19.38 7.69 -1.77
CA ASP A 113 19.04 8.70 -0.77
C ASP A 113 17.52 8.92 -0.62
N GLU A 114 16.75 8.65 -1.67
CA GLU A 114 15.32 8.99 -1.74
C GLU A 114 14.44 7.75 -1.97
N PRO A 115 13.23 7.71 -1.35
CA PRO A 115 12.25 6.67 -1.61
C PRO A 115 11.81 6.70 -3.08
N GLY A 116 11.25 5.60 -3.55
CA GLY A 116 10.87 5.48 -4.96
C GLY A 116 9.69 6.37 -5.35
N TRP A 117 9.73 6.91 -6.57
CA TRP A 117 8.60 7.61 -7.18
C TRP A 117 8.30 7.09 -8.60
N VAL A 118 7.06 7.29 -9.03
CA VAL A 118 6.59 6.85 -10.35
C VAL A 118 6.98 7.89 -11.40
N ILE A 119 7.53 7.44 -12.52
CA ILE A 119 7.89 8.28 -13.68
C ILE A 119 7.04 7.98 -14.92
N GLU A 120 6.32 6.87 -14.92
CA GLU A 120 5.38 6.47 -15.96
C GLU A 120 4.27 5.62 -15.32
N ARG A 121 3.00 5.99 -15.49
CA ARG A 121 1.85 5.33 -14.87
C ARG A 121 1.14 4.38 -15.82
N PHE A 122 0.31 3.48 -15.31
CA PHE A 122 -0.33 2.43 -16.12
C PHE A 122 -1.27 2.93 -17.20
N ILE A 123 -2.12 3.92 -16.89
CA ILE A 123 -3.18 4.43 -17.75
C ILE A 123 -2.67 5.66 -18.49
N LYS A 124 -2.11 5.47 -19.70
CA LYS A 124 -1.69 6.58 -20.57
C LYS A 124 -2.87 7.17 -21.31
N ASP A 125 -3.71 6.28 -21.84
CA ASP A 125 -4.96 6.60 -22.52
C ASP A 125 -6.10 5.95 -21.73
N ARG A 126 -6.94 6.79 -21.13
CA ARG A 126 -8.06 6.33 -20.28
C ARG A 126 -9.10 5.50 -21.03
N SER A 127 -9.23 5.64 -22.35
CA SER A 127 -10.19 4.86 -23.14
C SER A 127 -9.64 3.47 -23.45
N ARG A 128 -8.34 3.37 -23.71
CA ARG A 128 -7.66 2.12 -24.08
C ARG A 128 -7.23 1.30 -22.86
N ASP A 129 -6.64 1.94 -21.86
CA ASP A 129 -5.84 1.25 -20.84
C ASP A 129 -6.65 0.90 -19.58
N ILE A 130 -7.75 1.61 -19.32
CA ILE A 130 -8.49 1.49 -18.05
C ILE A 130 -9.03 0.08 -17.79
N ASP A 131 -9.48 -0.64 -18.83
CA ASP A 131 -10.06 -1.98 -18.65
C ASP A 131 -8.98 -3.02 -18.37
N ALA A 132 -7.78 -2.86 -18.96
CA ALA A 132 -6.62 -3.68 -18.65
C ALA A 132 -6.12 -3.41 -17.23
N TRP A 133 -6.08 -2.14 -16.82
CA TRP A 133 -5.68 -1.78 -15.47
C TRP A 133 -6.68 -2.26 -14.42
N ALA A 134 -7.98 -2.05 -14.62
CA ALA A 134 -9.02 -2.53 -13.72
C ALA A 134 -9.00 -4.07 -13.61
N CYS A 135 -8.80 -4.78 -14.72
CA CYS A 135 -8.61 -6.24 -14.71
C CYS A 135 -7.41 -6.67 -13.87
N SER A 136 -6.31 -5.91 -13.92
CA SER A 136 -5.13 -6.19 -13.09
C SER A 136 -5.39 -5.93 -11.61
N SER A 137 -5.92 -4.77 -11.28
CA SER A 137 -5.99 -4.28 -9.90
C SER A 137 -7.21 -4.77 -9.12
N LEU A 138 -8.33 -5.06 -9.80
CA LEU A 138 -9.61 -5.47 -9.17
C LEU A 138 -10.09 -6.84 -9.63
N GLY A 139 -9.44 -7.45 -10.63
CA GLY A 139 -9.86 -8.74 -11.19
C GLY A 139 -9.42 -9.97 -10.40
N GLY A 140 -8.75 -9.79 -9.25
CA GLY A 140 -8.31 -10.87 -8.39
C GLY A 140 -9.41 -11.49 -7.52
N GLU A 141 -9.05 -12.48 -6.71
CA GLU A 141 -9.97 -13.21 -5.83
C GLU A 141 -9.63 -12.98 -4.35
N PRO A 142 -10.21 -11.95 -3.69
CA PRO A 142 -9.98 -11.66 -2.27
C PRO A 142 -10.18 -12.85 -1.33
N GLU A 143 -11.11 -13.76 -1.63
CA GLU A 143 -11.39 -14.94 -0.81
C GLU A 143 -10.23 -15.94 -0.79
N LYS A 144 -9.40 -15.95 -1.85
CA LYS A 144 -8.20 -16.79 -1.97
C LYS A 144 -6.94 -16.13 -1.41
N MET A 145 -7.05 -14.93 -0.83
CA MET A 145 -5.91 -14.20 -0.29
C MET A 145 -5.20 -15.00 0.81
N ASP A 146 -3.88 -15.15 0.64
CA ASP A 146 -3.00 -15.73 1.66
C ASP A 146 -2.72 -14.68 2.75
N CYS A 147 -3.16 -14.99 3.98
CA CYS A 147 -2.99 -14.13 5.14
C CYS A 147 -1.77 -14.53 6.00
N SER A 148 -1.02 -15.56 5.60
CA SER A 148 0.18 -16.01 6.33
C SER A 148 1.23 -14.91 6.53
N PRO A 149 1.50 -13.99 5.58
CA PRO A 149 2.47 -12.91 5.81
C PRO A 149 2.00 -11.92 6.87
N LEU A 150 0.70 -11.66 6.96
CA LEU A 150 0.13 -10.76 7.96
C LEU A 150 0.21 -11.38 9.36
N HIS A 151 -0.10 -12.67 9.51
CA HIS A 151 0.10 -13.37 10.78
C HIS A 151 1.55 -13.30 11.26
N LYS A 152 2.50 -13.56 10.37
CA LYS A 152 3.92 -13.44 10.67
C LYS A 152 4.28 -12.03 11.12
N ALA A 153 3.81 -11.01 10.42
CA ALA A 153 4.07 -9.62 10.79
C ALA A 153 3.47 -9.27 12.16
N MET A 154 2.25 -9.73 12.47
CA MET A 154 1.62 -9.53 13.78
C MET A 154 2.42 -10.18 14.92
N GLU A 155 2.91 -11.40 14.71
CA GLU A 155 3.75 -12.11 15.69
C GLU A 155 5.09 -11.38 15.89
N GLU A 156 5.74 -10.99 14.80
CA GLU A 156 7.05 -10.32 14.85
C GLU A 156 6.96 -8.92 15.48
N VAL A 157 5.88 -8.18 15.27
CA VAL A 157 5.63 -6.88 15.91
C VAL A 157 5.26 -7.05 17.39
N GLY A 158 4.44 -8.04 17.70
CA GLY A 158 3.94 -8.27 19.06
C GLY A 158 3.26 -7.01 19.61
N GLU A 159 3.75 -6.54 20.76
CA GLU A 159 3.17 -5.42 21.49
C GLU A 159 3.88 -4.06 21.23
N SER A 160 4.88 -4.04 20.34
CA SER A 160 5.74 -2.87 20.15
C SER A 160 5.03 -1.68 19.50
N PHE A 161 4.06 -1.92 18.61
CA PHE A 161 3.21 -0.90 18.01
C PHE A 161 1.91 -1.51 17.46
N LEU A 162 0.94 -0.69 17.06
CA LEU A 162 -0.29 -1.16 16.42
C LEU A 162 -0.04 -1.49 14.94
N LEU A 163 0.00 -2.78 14.60
CA LEU A 163 0.00 -3.20 13.20
C LEU A 163 -1.43 -3.20 12.65
N GLU A 164 -1.61 -2.60 11.49
CA GLU A 164 -2.88 -2.50 10.78
C GLU A 164 -2.81 -3.23 9.43
N ALA A 165 -3.96 -3.73 8.96
CA ALA A 165 -4.05 -4.23 7.60
C ALA A 165 -4.32 -3.07 6.62
N TRP A 166 -3.44 -2.91 5.62
CA TRP A 166 -3.63 -1.92 4.57
C TRP A 166 -4.74 -2.33 3.61
N LEU A 167 -5.75 -1.49 3.46
CA LEU A 167 -6.85 -1.71 2.50
C LEU A 167 -6.61 -1.01 1.17
N GLY A 168 -5.81 0.05 1.14
CA GLY A 168 -5.63 0.89 -0.04
C GLY A 168 -5.74 2.37 0.31
N VAL A 169 -6.25 3.12 -0.65
CA VAL A 169 -6.45 4.58 -0.61
C VAL A 169 -7.87 4.89 -1.10
N PRO A 170 -8.39 6.12 -0.96
CA PRO A 170 -9.66 6.48 -1.57
C PRO A 170 -9.70 6.17 -3.07
N PHE A 171 -10.89 5.97 -3.63
CA PHE A 171 -11.00 5.60 -5.06
C PHE A 171 -10.35 6.61 -6.01
N PHE A 172 -10.42 7.91 -5.68
CA PHE A 172 -9.81 8.96 -6.49
C PHE A 172 -8.29 8.78 -6.54
N ASP A 173 -7.64 8.67 -5.38
CA ASP A 173 -6.22 8.33 -5.20
C ASP A 173 -5.81 7.06 -5.95
N PHE A 174 -6.62 6.00 -5.83
CA PHE A 174 -6.38 4.72 -6.50
C PHE A 174 -6.34 4.87 -8.02
N TYR A 175 -7.25 5.67 -8.59
CA TYR A 175 -7.29 5.97 -10.02
C TYR A 175 -6.18 6.95 -10.44
N ALA A 176 -6.03 8.07 -9.73
CA ALA A 176 -5.07 9.13 -10.01
C ALA A 176 -3.62 8.62 -9.94
N GLY A 177 -3.31 7.76 -8.97
CA GLY A 177 -2.01 7.11 -8.85
C GLY A 177 -1.66 6.24 -10.07
N ALA A 178 -2.66 5.72 -10.79
CA ALA A 178 -2.49 4.91 -11.99
C ALA A 178 -2.63 5.69 -13.30
N ARG A 179 -3.10 6.95 -13.27
CA ARG A 179 -3.38 7.78 -14.43
C ARG A 179 -2.18 8.64 -14.82
N GLU A 180 -1.70 8.52 -16.06
CA GLU A 180 -0.62 9.38 -16.57
C GLU A 180 -1.02 10.86 -16.49
N GLY A 181 -0.10 11.72 -16.06
CA GLY A 181 -0.43 13.10 -15.66
C GLY A 181 -1.06 13.25 -14.27
N GLY A 182 -1.25 12.15 -13.53
CA GLY A 182 -1.52 12.15 -12.09
C GLY A 182 -2.88 12.69 -11.69
N PHE A 183 -2.89 13.43 -10.58
CA PHE A 183 -4.10 13.96 -9.95
C PHE A 183 -4.76 15.02 -10.83
N GLU A 184 -3.97 15.82 -11.52
CA GLU A 184 -4.41 16.89 -12.40
C GLU A 184 -5.26 16.33 -13.54
N GLU A 185 -4.76 15.32 -14.25
CA GLU A 185 -5.51 14.64 -15.31
C GLU A 185 -6.73 13.90 -14.76
N ALA A 186 -6.60 13.26 -13.59
CA ALA A 186 -7.72 12.58 -12.95
C ALA A 186 -8.88 13.55 -12.62
N VAL A 187 -8.60 14.78 -12.20
CA VAL A 187 -9.66 15.79 -12.00
C VAL A 187 -10.43 16.03 -13.31
N TYR A 188 -9.73 16.23 -14.43
CA TYR A 188 -10.40 16.41 -15.73
C TYR A 188 -11.18 15.17 -16.17
N ASP A 189 -10.69 13.97 -15.87
CA ASP A 189 -11.39 12.72 -16.15
C ASP A 189 -12.73 12.60 -15.40
N PHE A 190 -12.80 13.11 -14.17
CA PHE A 190 -14.05 13.15 -13.39
C PHE A 190 -15.00 14.29 -13.81
N LEU A 191 -14.48 15.36 -14.43
CA LEU A 191 -15.28 16.45 -14.98
C LEU A 191 -15.88 16.12 -16.35
N ASP A 192 -15.30 15.16 -17.08
CA ASP A 192 -15.85 14.72 -18.36
C ASP A 192 -17.14 13.92 -18.18
N GLU A 193 -18.28 14.51 -18.55
CA GLU A 193 -19.61 13.90 -18.45
C GLU A 193 -19.75 12.57 -19.20
N LYS A 194 -19.01 12.37 -20.28
CA LYS A 194 -19.06 11.12 -21.07
C LYS A 194 -18.24 10.01 -20.41
N PHE A 195 -17.17 10.36 -19.71
CA PHE A 195 -16.27 9.38 -19.10
C PHE A 195 -16.63 9.07 -17.64
N ARG A 196 -17.18 10.04 -16.91
CA ARG A 196 -17.57 9.94 -15.51
C ARG A 196 -18.41 8.70 -15.17
N PRO A 197 -19.40 8.26 -15.98
CA PRO A 197 -20.14 7.04 -15.68
C PRO A 197 -19.26 5.79 -15.58
N LYS A 198 -18.19 5.70 -16.39
CA LYS A 198 -17.22 4.59 -16.34
C LYS A 198 -16.45 4.60 -15.03
N LEU A 199 -16.04 5.78 -14.55
CA LEU A 199 -15.37 5.94 -13.26
C LEU A 199 -16.28 5.63 -12.08
N MET A 200 -17.58 5.99 -12.15
CA MET A 200 -18.53 5.67 -11.08
C MET A 200 -18.76 4.17 -10.97
N LYS A 201 -18.90 3.47 -12.10
CA LYS A 201 -18.98 2.01 -12.11
C LYS A 201 -17.72 1.37 -11.52
N LEU A 202 -16.54 1.85 -11.93
CA LEU A 202 -15.27 1.35 -11.41
C LEU A 202 -15.11 1.61 -9.90
N ARG A 203 -15.65 2.72 -9.39
CA ARG A 203 -15.71 3.01 -7.96
C ARG A 203 -16.55 1.97 -7.20
N GLU A 204 -17.70 1.58 -7.76
CA GLU A 204 -18.55 0.54 -7.15
C GLU A 204 -17.82 -0.80 -7.09
N GLU A 205 -17.15 -1.19 -8.19
CA GLU A 205 -16.30 -2.39 -8.26
C GLU A 205 -15.14 -2.32 -7.24
N TYR A 206 -14.52 -1.15 -7.09
CA TYR A 206 -13.48 -0.91 -6.10
C TYR A 206 -13.98 -1.11 -4.67
N VAL A 207 -15.13 -0.53 -4.33
CA VAL A 207 -15.73 -0.65 -2.99
C VAL A 207 -16.11 -2.11 -2.69
N ASP A 208 -16.73 -2.82 -3.65
CA ASP A 208 -17.04 -4.24 -3.47
C ASP A 208 -15.78 -5.08 -3.24
N PHE A 209 -14.73 -4.82 -4.02
CA PHE A 209 -13.43 -5.49 -3.88
C PHE A 209 -12.83 -5.28 -2.48
N LEU A 210 -12.82 -4.05 -1.96
CA LEU A 210 -12.34 -3.76 -0.61
C LEU A 210 -13.19 -4.44 0.47
N LEU A 211 -14.52 -4.46 0.33
CA LEU A 211 -15.40 -5.13 1.30
C LEU A 211 -15.12 -6.64 1.37
N ARG A 212 -14.80 -7.26 0.24
CA ARG A 212 -14.42 -8.68 0.19
C ARG A 212 -13.06 -8.93 0.86
N ILE A 213 -12.09 -8.03 0.67
CA ILE A 213 -10.81 -8.07 1.42
C ILE A 213 -11.06 -7.97 2.93
N VAL A 214 -11.85 -6.98 3.38
CA VAL A 214 -12.17 -6.80 4.80
C VAL A 214 -12.80 -8.06 5.39
N ARG A 215 -13.82 -8.63 4.71
CA ARG A 215 -14.45 -9.88 5.15
C ARG A 215 -13.45 -11.03 5.26
N ARG A 216 -12.55 -11.17 4.29
CA ARG A 216 -11.50 -12.20 4.33
C ARG A 216 -10.59 -11.99 5.54
N LEU A 217 -10.11 -10.78 5.77
CA LEU A 217 -9.21 -10.45 6.88
C LEU A 217 -9.87 -10.65 8.25
N CYS A 218 -11.11 -10.22 8.43
CA CYS A 218 -11.87 -10.43 9.66
C CYS A 218 -12.08 -11.92 9.98
N ASN A 219 -12.24 -12.76 8.95
CA ASN A 219 -12.46 -14.19 9.14
C ASN A 219 -11.16 -15.00 9.30
N ALA A 220 -10.06 -14.51 8.73
CA ALA A 220 -8.81 -15.25 8.65
C ALA A 220 -7.76 -14.81 9.66
N THR A 221 -7.92 -13.64 10.29
CA THR A 221 -6.90 -13.02 11.14
C THR A 221 -7.49 -12.40 12.40
N SER A 222 -6.65 -12.13 13.39
CA SER A 222 -7.00 -11.39 14.60
C SER A 222 -6.68 -9.90 14.53
N ILE A 223 -6.50 -9.34 13.32
CA ILE A 223 -6.18 -7.93 13.14
C ILE A 223 -7.28 -7.05 13.75
N GLU A 224 -6.89 -6.02 14.51
CA GLU A 224 -7.84 -5.17 15.24
C GLU A 224 -8.09 -3.81 14.57
N SER A 225 -7.34 -3.48 13.52
CA SER A 225 -7.45 -2.20 12.82
C SER A 225 -7.12 -2.33 11.32
N PHE A 226 -7.74 -1.45 10.54
CA PHE A 226 -7.55 -1.32 9.11
C PHE A 226 -7.11 0.10 8.78
N CYS A 227 -6.20 0.22 7.81
CA CYS A 227 -5.72 1.51 7.32
C CYS A 227 -6.20 1.75 5.89
N ILE A 228 -6.79 2.93 5.66
CA ILE A 228 -6.95 3.53 4.33
C ILE A 228 -6.02 4.74 4.34
N GLY A 229 -4.96 4.71 3.53
CA GLY A 229 -4.02 5.83 3.48
C GLY A 229 -4.45 6.91 2.48
N CYS A 230 -3.52 7.79 2.19
CA CYS A 230 -3.61 8.82 1.17
C CYS A 230 -2.42 8.70 0.22
N SER A 231 -2.59 9.18 -1.02
CA SER A 231 -1.50 9.26 -2.01
C SER A 231 -1.04 10.68 -2.28
#